data_AF-A0AAE0B516-F1
#
_entry.id   AF-A0AAE0B516-F1
#
_cell.length_a   1.000
_cell.length_b   1.000
_cell.length_c   1.000
_cell.angle_alpha   90.00
_cell.angle_beta   90.00
_cell.angle_gamma   90.00
#
_symmetry.space_group_name_H-M   'P 1'
#
loop_
_entity.id
_entity.type
_entity.pdbx_description
1 polymer ?
#
loop_
_entity_poly.entity_id
_entity_poly.type
_entity_poly.pdbx_seq_one_letter_code
_entity_poly.pdbx_strand_id
1 'polypeptide(L)'
;MARCAFKPLFERQAQTEKIRSVQGMLQRFRTLFNLPSTICESSSKGEHDLAIREYKKAIAKATIGHLCSLQKQQSFWAEIGTEEIVNEIRKRPS
;
A
#
# COMPACT_ATOMS: atom_id res chain seq x y z
N MET A 1 -4.65 -26.65 -30.39
CA MET A 1 -4.37 -27.56 -29.26
C MET A 1 -3.26 -27.07 -28.32
N ALA A 2 -2.31 -26.23 -28.77
CA ALA A 2 -1.21 -25.71 -27.93
C ALA A 2 -1.64 -24.90 -26.69
N ARG A 3 -2.61 -23.98 -26.81
CA ARG A 3 -3.02 -23.09 -25.70
C ARG A 3 -3.55 -23.84 -24.46
N CYS A 4 -4.14 -25.03 -24.63
CA CYS A 4 -4.66 -25.82 -23.51
C CYS A 4 -3.54 -26.54 -22.74
N ALA A 5 -2.43 -26.88 -23.40
CA ALA A 5 -1.28 -27.51 -22.76
C ALA A 5 -0.43 -26.51 -21.94
N PHE A 6 -0.39 -25.23 -22.37
CA PHE A 6 0.35 -24.17 -21.68
C PHE A 6 -0.45 -23.45 -20.58
N LYS A 7 -1.78 -23.63 -20.52
CA LYS A 7 -2.62 -23.08 -19.43
C LYS A 7 -2.08 -23.35 -18.02
N PRO A 8 -1.75 -24.60 -17.61
CA PRO A 8 -1.21 -24.85 -16.28
C PRO A 8 0.15 -24.20 -16.04
N LEU A 9 0.93 -23.90 -17.09
CA LEU A 9 2.20 -23.17 -16.97
C LEU A 9 1.94 -21.69 -16.67
N PHE A 10 1.03 -21.05 -17.41
CA PHE A 10 0.66 -19.66 -17.18
C PHE A 10 -0.04 -19.43 -15.84
N GLU A 11 -0.88 -20.37 -15.41
CA GLU A 11 -1.53 -20.32 -14.09
C GLU A 11 -0.49 -20.38 -12.95
N ARG A 12 0.52 -21.24 -13.07
CA ARG A 12 1.64 -21.33 -12.10
C ARG A 12 2.52 -20.09 -12.11
N GLN A 13 2.76 -19.49 -13.27
CA GLN A 13 3.48 -18.24 -13.37
C GLN A 13 2.72 -17.10 -12.66
N ALA A 14 1.43 -16.94 -12.96
CA ALA A 14 0.58 -15.93 -12.31
C ALA A 14 0.49 -16.15 -10.79
N GLN A 15 0.41 -17.40 -10.33
CA GLN A 15 0.43 -17.74 -8.91
C GLN A 15 1.77 -17.36 -8.25
N THR A 16 2.89 -17.64 -8.93
CA THR A 16 4.23 -17.29 -8.43
C THR A 16 4.41 -15.76 -8.34
N GLU A 17 3.91 -15.02 -9.32
CA GLU A 17 3.91 -13.56 -9.31
C GLU A 17 3.05 -13.00 -8.16
N LYS A 18 1.88 -13.59 -7.93
CA LYS A 18 1.02 -13.24 -6.78
C LYS A 18 1.73 -13.49 -5.44
N ILE A 19 2.37 -14.65 -5.28
CA ILE A 19 3.13 -15.00 -4.06
C ILE A 19 4.26 -13.99 -3.84
N ARG A 20 5.05 -13.68 -4.87
CA ARG A 20 6.14 -12.69 -4.78
C ARG A 20 5.62 -11.30 -4.41
N SER A 21 4.49 -10.89 -4.99
CA SER A 21 3.86 -9.60 -4.69
C SER A 21 3.41 -9.51 -3.22
N VAL A 22 2.69 -10.52 -2.74
CA VAL A 22 2.23 -10.59 -1.34
C VAL A 22 3.43 -10.66 -0.39
N GLN A 23 4.42 -11.51 -0.68
CA GLN A 23 5.62 -11.62 0.15
C GLN A 23 6.37 -10.29 0.22
N GLY A 24 6.57 -9.60 -0.91
CA GLY A 24 7.19 -8.29 -0.94
C GLY A 24 6.38 -7.22 -0.18
N MET A 25 5.05 -7.31 -0.19
CA MET A 25 4.18 -6.42 0.60
C MET A 25 4.29 -6.71 2.10
N LEU A 26 4.23 -7.99 2.50
CA LEU A 26 4.37 -8.40 3.90
C LEU A 26 5.73 -8.01 4.48
N GLN A 27 6.82 -8.13 3.72
CA GLN A 27 8.13 -7.67 4.16
C GLN A 27 8.18 -6.16 4.34
N ARG A 28 7.66 -5.38 3.37
CA ARG A 28 7.65 -3.91 3.43
C ARG A 28 6.80 -3.37 4.59
N PHE A 29 5.71 -4.05 4.92
CA PHE A 29 4.77 -3.60 5.96
C PHE A 29 4.76 -4.50 7.20
N ARG A 30 5.84 -5.25 7.44
CA ARG A 30 5.94 -6.23 8.53
C ARG A 30 5.56 -5.65 9.89
N THR A 31 6.00 -4.42 10.19
CA THR A 31 5.66 -3.78 11.47
C THR A 31 4.18 -3.45 11.63
N LEU A 32 3.44 -3.23 10.54
CA LEU A 32 1.99 -3.00 10.62
C LEU A 32 1.24 -4.33 10.82
N PHE A 33 1.62 -5.37 10.08
CA PHE A 33 0.98 -6.68 10.17
C PHE A 33 1.28 -7.42 11.49
N ASN A 34 2.47 -7.22 12.07
CA ASN A 34 2.85 -7.84 13.34
C ASN A 34 2.38 -7.03 14.56
N LEU A 35 1.89 -5.80 14.35
CA LEU A 35 1.51 -4.93 15.45
C LEU A 35 0.36 -5.48 16.32
N PRO A 36 -0.73 -6.03 15.75
CA PRO A 36 -1.83 -6.53 16.56
C PRO A 36 -1.37 -7.64 17.51
N SER A 37 -0.53 -8.58 17.05
CA SER A 37 0.02 -9.63 17.92
C SER A 37 0.94 -9.05 18.99
N THR A 38 1.79 -8.09 18.62
CA THR A 38 2.74 -7.44 19.55
C THR A 38 2.01 -6.70 20.67
N ILE A 39 0.95 -5.95 20.35
CA ILE A 39 0.13 -5.22 21.33
C ILE A 39 -0.62 -6.17 22.25
N CYS A 40 -1.23 -7.24 21.68
CA CYS A 40 -1.92 -8.24 22.47
C CYS A 40 -0.96 -8.96 23.43
N GLU A 41 0.21 -9.39 22.96
CA GLU A 41 1.21 -10.06 23.80
C GLU A 41 1.71 -9.16 24.93
N SER A 42 2.01 -7.89 24.66
CA SER A 42 2.46 -6.95 25.70
C SER A 42 1.33 -6.58 26.67
N SER A 43 0.08 -6.49 26.21
CA SER A 43 -1.08 -6.33 27.10
C SER A 43 -1.32 -7.55 27.99
N SER A 44 -1.13 -8.77 27.47
CA SER A 44 -1.30 -10.00 28.26
C SER A 44 -0.20 -10.21 29.30
N LYS A 45 0.99 -9.62 29.09
CA LYS A 45 2.12 -9.64 30.04
C LYS A 45 2.06 -8.53 31.10
N GLY A 46 1.06 -7.64 31.03
CA GLY A 46 0.94 -6.48 31.94
C GLY A 46 1.85 -5.30 31.58
N GLU A 47 2.52 -5.33 30.43
CA GLU A 47 3.43 -4.29 29.96
C GLU A 47 2.67 -3.19 29.20
N HIS A 48 1.71 -2.54 29.88
CA HIS A 48 0.78 -1.61 29.26
C HIS A 48 1.46 -0.38 28.62
N ASP A 49 2.51 0.16 29.25
CA ASP A 49 3.25 1.31 28.69
C ASP A 49 3.94 0.97 27.36
N LEU A 50 4.44 -0.27 27.23
CA LEU A 50 5.05 -0.76 26.00
C LEU A 50 3.99 -0.89 24.89
N ALA A 51 2.84 -1.45 25.22
CA ALA A 51 1.72 -1.60 24.28
C ALA A 51 1.21 -0.25 23.76
N ILE A 52 1.05 0.75 24.64
CA ILE A 52 0.62 2.12 24.28
C ILE A 52 1.65 2.77 23.35
N ARG A 53 2.94 2.59 23.62
CA ARG A 53 4.01 3.15 22.80
C ARG A 53 4.03 2.56 21.39
N GLU A 54 3.93 1.24 21.27
CA GLU A 54 3.89 0.56 19.96
C GLU A 54 2.61 0.92 19.18
N TYR A 55 1.47 1.06 19.85
CA TYR A 55 0.24 1.54 19.24
C TYR A 55 0.38 2.96 18.64
N LYS A 56 0.91 3.91 19.42
CA LYS A 56 1.15 5.29 18.93
C LYS A 56 2.12 5.34 17.76
N LYS A 57 3.18 4.54 17.81
CA LYS A 57 4.17 4.42 16.72
C LYS A 57 3.55 3.89 15.44
N ALA A 58 2.61 2.95 15.54
CA ALA A 58 1.91 2.43 14.38
C ALA A 58 0.93 3.40 13.76
N ILE A 59 0.18 4.15 14.59
CA ILE A 59 -0.66 5.25 14.10
C ILE A 59 0.21 6.22 13.30
N ALA A 60 1.34 6.66 13.86
CA ALA A 60 2.26 7.57 13.17
C ALA A 60 2.73 7.00 11.81
N LYS A 61 3.10 5.71 11.75
CA LYS A 61 3.51 5.06 10.49
C LYS A 61 2.37 4.97 9.47
N ALA A 62 1.15 4.67 9.90
CA ALA A 62 -0.03 4.63 9.04
C ALA A 62 -0.36 6.02 8.48
N THR A 63 -0.27 7.06 9.32
CA THR A 63 -0.48 8.46 8.92
C THR A 63 0.59 8.94 7.93
N ILE A 64 1.86 8.58 8.12
CA ILE A 64 2.94 8.88 7.16
C ILE A 64 2.68 8.17 5.82
N GLY A 65 2.18 6.93 5.85
CA GLY A 65 1.75 6.22 4.63
C GLY A 65 0.66 6.98 3.87
N HIS A 66 -0.36 7.49 4.58
CA HIS A 66 -1.45 8.28 3.99
C HIS A 66 -0.96 9.63 3.43
N LEU A 67 -0.07 10.32 4.13
CA LEU A 67 0.59 11.54 3.64
C LEU A 67 1.42 11.28 2.38
N CYS A 68 2.14 10.15 2.32
CA CYS A 68 2.95 9.77 1.17
C CYS A 68 2.06 9.51 -0.08
N SER A 69 0.88 8.92 0.08
CA SER A 69 -0.09 8.78 -1.01
C SER A 69 -0.65 10.13 -1.48
N LEU A 70 -0.94 11.05 -0.55
CA LEU A 70 -1.43 12.39 -0.88
C LEU A 70 -0.37 13.22 -1.61
N GLN A 71 0.89 13.13 -1.19
CA GLN A 71 2.00 13.82 -1.85
C GLN A 71 2.23 13.29 -3.26
N LYS A 72 2.16 11.97 -3.47
CA LYS A 72 2.24 11.38 -4.82
C LYS A 72 1.09 11.79 -5.71
N GLN A 73 -0.13 11.85 -5.17
CA GLN A 73 -1.29 12.39 -5.88
C GLN A 73 -1.03 13.85 -6.27
N GLN A 74 -0.57 14.69 -5.34
CA GLN A 74 -0.31 16.10 -5.60
C GLN A 74 0.80 16.31 -6.65
N SER A 75 1.89 15.53 -6.60
CA SER A 75 2.95 15.57 -7.62
C SER A 75 2.45 15.11 -8.99
N PHE A 76 1.61 14.08 -9.04
CA PHE A 76 0.97 13.62 -10.28
C PHE A 76 0.05 14.70 -10.88
N TRP A 77 -0.78 15.34 -10.05
CA TRP A 77 -1.64 16.45 -10.48
C TRP A 77 -0.84 17.69 -10.91
N ALA A 78 0.34 17.93 -10.32
CA ALA A 78 1.25 18.99 -10.74
C ALA A 78 1.96 18.68 -12.08
N GLU A 79 2.28 17.41 -12.33
CA GLU A 79 2.92 16.94 -13.57
C GLU A 79 1.95 16.90 -14.76
N ILE A 80 0.67 16.62 -14.50
CA ILE A 80 -0.42 16.66 -15.50
C ILE A 80 -0.76 18.10 -15.94
N GLY A 81 -0.16 19.13 -15.31
CA GLY A 81 -0.31 20.52 -15.73
C GLY A 81 -1.77 20.96 -15.65
N THR A 82 -2.23 21.39 -14.48
CA THR A 82 -3.59 21.92 -14.31
C THR A 82 -3.93 23.03 -15.30
N GLU A 83 -2.93 23.80 -15.76
CA GLU A 83 -3.09 24.83 -16.78
C GLU A 83 -3.44 24.29 -18.17
N GLU A 84 -2.99 23.08 -18.53
CA GLU A 84 -3.23 22.51 -19.86
C GLU A 84 -4.66 21.97 -19.96
N ILE A 85 -5.14 21.29 -18.91
CA ILE A 85 -6.54 20.85 -18.80
C ILE A 85 -7.48 22.05 -18.62
N VAL A 86 -7.14 23.03 -17.79
CA VAL A 86 -7.98 24.24 -17.59
C VAL A 86 -8.06 25.09 -18.85
N ASN A 87 -6.97 25.24 -19.61
CA ASN A 87 -6.99 25.95 -20.89
C ASN A 87 -7.71 25.14 -21.99
N GLU A 88 -7.67 23.82 -21.97
CA GLU A 88 -8.43 22.96 -22.88
C GLU A 88 -9.94 23.00 -22.57
N ILE A 89 -10.32 23.05 -21.29
CA ILE A 89 -11.72 23.28 -20.88
C ILE A 89 -12.18 24.68 -21.28
N ARG A 90 -11.33 25.71 -21.14
CA ARG A 90 -11.63 27.09 -21.56
C ARG A 90 -11.75 27.25 -23.09
N LYS A 91 -11.13 26.37 -23.88
CA LYS A 91 -11.19 26.38 -25.36
C LYS A 91 -12.40 25.66 -25.96
N ARG A 92 -13.23 24.97 -25.17
CA ARG A 92 -14.47 24.37 -25.68
C ARG A 92 -15.54 25.46 -25.88
N PRO A 93 -16.03 25.71 -27.10
CA PRO A 93 -17.21 26.56 -27.27
C PRO A 93 -18.43 25.84 -26.71
N SER A 94 -19.35 26.63 -26.14
CA SER A 94 -20.66 26.23 -25.62
C SER A 94 -21.50 25.48 -26.62
#